data_AF-A0A961DWF8-F1
#
_entry.id   AF-A0A961DWF8-F1
#
_cell.length_a   1.000
_cell.length_b   1.000
_cell.length_c   1.000
_cell.angle_alpha   90.00
_cell.angle_beta   90.00
_cell.angle_gamma   90.00
#
_symmetry.space_group_name_H-M   'P 1'
#
loop_
_entity.id
_entity.type
_entity.pdbx_description
1 polymer ?
#
loop_
_entity_poly.entity_id
_entity_poly.type
_entity_poly.pdbx_seq_one_letter_code
_entity_poly.pdbx_strand_id
1 'polypeptide(L)' 'MRTTVDIPDDLHRRVRAIARDTHRTFSDTVADLMRRGLRSDGAAVPSRSPVTGLPVVTLGSVVTTEDVRSLDDLE' A
#
# COMPACT_ATOMS: atom_id res chain seq x y z
N MET A 1 2.74 20.83 1.79
CA MET A 1 4.14 21.27 1.98
C MET A 1 4.98 20.72 0.83
N ARG A 2 5.92 21.50 0.27
CA ARG A 2 6.80 21.04 -0.82
C ARG A 2 8.16 20.69 -0.23
N THR A 3 8.59 19.46 -0.45
CA THR A 3 9.86 18.93 0.07
C THR A 3 10.66 18.37 -1.09
N THR A 4 11.96 18.65 -1.12
CA THR A 4 12.89 18.05 -2.08
C THR A 4 13.49 16.81 -1.43
N VAL A 5 13.42 15.69 -2.12
CA VAL A 5 14.00 14.40 -1.68
C VAL A 5 14.85 13.85 -2.82
N ASP A 6 15.98 13.25 -2.47
CA ASP A 6 16.79 12.53 -3.45
C ASP A 6 16.18 11.14 -3.68
N ILE A 7 16.01 10.77 -4.96
CA ILE A 7 15.36 9.53 -5.35
C ILE A 7 16.23 8.85 -6.42
N PRO A 8 16.60 7.57 -6.25
CA PRO A 8 17.30 6.81 -7.29
C PRO A 8 16.53 6.80 -8.61
N ASP A 9 17.24 6.81 -9.75
CA ASP A 9 16.63 6.90 -11.08
C ASP A 9 15.63 5.76 -11.35
N ASP A 10 15.96 4.54 -10.93
CA ASP A 10 15.09 3.36 -11.06
C ASP A 10 13.73 3.57 -10.36
N LEU A 11 13.76 4.19 -9.18
CA LEU A 11 12.57 4.44 -8.39
C LEU A 11 11.75 5.58 -9.01
N HIS A 12 12.41 6.64 -9.47
CA HIS A 12 11.78 7.72 -10.21
C HIS A 12 11.07 7.19 -11.48
N ARG A 13 11.73 6.33 -12.25
CA ARG A 13 11.15 5.69 -13.45
C ARG A 13 9.95 4.82 -13.10
N ARG A 14 10.03 4.03 -12.03
CA ARG A 14 8.94 3.17 -11.56
C ARG A 14 7.72 3.99 -11.14
N VAL A 15 7.92 5.03 -10.34
CA VAL A 15 6.83 5.93 -9.92
C VAL A 15 6.19 6.62 -11.12
N ARG A 16 6.99 7.06 -12.10
CA ARG A 16 6.47 7.67 -13.34
C ARG A 16 5.63 6.70 -14.16
N ALA A 17 6.01 5.43 -14.23
CA ALA A 17 5.22 4.40 -14.89
C ALA A 17 3.87 4.18 -14.19
N ILE A 18 3.87 4.08 -12.86
CA ILE A 18 2.64 3.92 -12.05
C ILE A 18 1.72 5.14 -12.23
N ALA A 19 2.26 6.35 -12.18
CA ALA A 19 1.49 7.58 -12.36
C ALA A 19 0.81 7.62 -13.75
N ARG A 20 1.54 7.19 -14.80
CA ARG A 20 1.02 7.10 -16.17
C ARG A 20 -0.11 6.07 -16.28
N ASP A 21 0.08 4.88 -15.73
CA ASP A 21 -0.89 3.79 -15.79
C ASP A 21 -2.18 4.13 -15.03
N THR A 22 -2.03 4.75 -13.86
CA THR A 22 -3.14 5.14 -12.99
C THR A 22 -3.76 6.50 -13.34
N HIS A 23 -3.26 7.18 -14.37
CA HIS A 23 -3.69 8.52 -14.79
C HIS A 23 -3.64 9.57 -13.67
N ARG A 24 -2.63 9.48 -12.79
CA ARG A 24 -2.40 10.41 -11.67
C ARG A 24 -1.17 11.25 -11.89
N THR A 25 -1.06 12.34 -11.13
CA THR A 25 0.17 13.14 -11.12
C THR A 25 1.29 12.40 -10.40
N PHE A 26 2.54 12.72 -10.76
CA PHE A 26 3.71 12.13 -10.10
C PHE A 26 3.71 12.41 -8.60
N SER A 27 3.46 13.66 -8.19
CA SER A 27 3.44 14.07 -6.79
C SER A 27 2.37 13.35 -5.97
N ASP A 28 1.16 13.17 -6.54
CA ASP A 28 0.08 12.43 -5.89
C ASP A 28 0.45 10.95 -5.70
N THR A 29 1.03 10.35 -6.74
CA THR A 29 1.50 8.96 -6.71
C THR A 29 2.60 8.77 -5.67
N VAL A 30 3.57 9.69 -5.58
CA VAL A 30 4.62 9.66 -4.54
C VAL A 30 4.00 9.75 -3.15
N ALA A 31 3.07 10.68 -2.94
CA ALA A 31 2.45 10.88 -1.64
C ALA A 31 1.65 9.64 -1.19
N ASP A 32 0.90 9.02 -2.10
CA ASP A 32 0.17 7.78 -1.85
C ASP A 32 1.12 6.61 -1.54
N LEU A 33 2.18 6.42 -2.33
CA LEU A 33 3.17 5.37 -2.09
C LEU A 33 3.89 5.55 -0.75
N MET A 34 4.26 6.78 -0.39
CA MET A 34 4.88 7.09 0.91
C MET A 34 3.91 6.82 2.06
N ARG A 35 2.64 7.20 1.95
CA ARG A 35 1.63 6.88 2.98
C ARG A 35 1.45 5.37 3.15
N ARG A 36 1.45 4.60 2.06
CA ARG A 36 1.35 3.13 2.12
C ARG A 36 2.58 2.49 2.76
N GLY A 37 3.78 2.96 2.38
CA GLY A 37 5.04 2.48 2.96
C GLY A 37 5.17 2.80 4.44
N LEU A 38 4.78 4.02 4.85
CA LEU A 38 4.85 4.46 6.24
C LEU A 38 3.73 3.86 7.13
N ARG A 39 2.60 3.44 6.56
CA ARG A 39 1.57 2.67 7.29
C ARG A 39 1.98 1.23 7.57
N SER A 40 3.02 0.73 6.89
CA SER A 40 3.54 -0.61 7.14
C SER A 40 4.46 -0.58 8.37
N ASP A 41 3.88 -0.47 9.56
CA ASP A 41 4.57 -0.58 10.87
C ASP A 41 5.05 -2.03 11.17
N GLY A 42 5.17 -2.86 10.14
CA GLY A 42 5.44 -4.27 10.28
C GLY A 42 5.14 -4.94 8.96
N ALA A 43 6.12 -4.93 8.06
CA ALA A 43 6.14 -5.90 6.98
C ALA A 43 6.13 -7.28 7.63
N ALA A 44 4.95 -7.87 7.77
CA ALA A 44 4.80 -9.24 8.22
C ALA A 44 5.60 -10.10 7.25
N VAL A 45 6.74 -10.63 7.72
CA VAL A 45 7.50 -11.61 6.96
C VAL A 45 6.53 -12.74 6.68
N PRO A 46 6.18 -13.04 5.41
CA PRO A 46 5.19 -14.05 5.11
C PRO A 46 5.67 -15.37 5.68
N SER A 47 4.92 -15.90 6.64
CA SER A 47 5.23 -17.19 7.26
C SER A 47 5.18 -18.27 6.18
N ARG A 48 6.08 -19.26 6.23
CA ARG A 48 6.08 -20.34 5.23
C ARG A 48 5.18 -21.48 5.69
N SER A 49 4.41 -22.04 4.76
CA SER A 49 3.60 -23.22 5.04
C SER A 49 4.52 -24.40 5.39
N PRO A 50 4.30 -25.12 6.52
CA PRO A 50 5.11 -26.29 6.88
C PRO A 50 4.86 -27.50 5.97
N VAL A 51 3.75 -27.50 5.21
CA VAL A 51 3.37 -28.60 4.30
C VAL A 51 3.91 -28.37 2.89
N THR A 52 3.94 -27.13 2.42
CA THR A 52 4.28 -26.81 1.02
C THR A 52 5.53 -25.95 0.86
N GLY A 53 6.05 -25.34 1.93
CA GLY A 53 7.21 -24.44 1.90
C GLY A 53 7.00 -23.10 1.20
N LEU A 54 5.79 -22.86 0.68
CA LEU A 54 5.41 -21.63 -0.03
C LEU A 54 5.13 -20.48 0.96
N PRO A 55 5.36 -19.22 0.55
CA PRO A 55 5.02 -18.05 1.37
C PRO A 55 3.50 -17.96 1.56
N VAL A 56 3.08 -17.90 2.82
CA VAL A 56 1.69 -17.70 3.24
C VAL A 56 1.48 -16.21 3.48
N VAL A 57 0.48 -15.65 2.81
CA VAL A 57 0.08 -14.25 2.95
C VAL A 57 -1.33 -14.23 3.51
N THR A 58 -1.51 -13.64 4.69
CA THR A 58 -2.85 -13.40 5.24
C THR A 58 -3.40 -12.14 4.60
N LEU A 59 -4.35 -12.30 3.68
CA LEU A 59 -5.01 -11.19 3.00
C LEU A 59 -6.35 -10.88 3.70
N GLY A 60 -6.38 -9.76 4.43
CA GLY A 60 -7.59 -9.14 4.94
C GLY A 60 -7.93 -9.42 6.41
N SER A 61 -8.56 -8.44 7.06
CA SER A 61 -9.45 -8.68 8.20
C SER A 61 -10.79 -9.17 7.66
N VAL A 62 -11.44 -10.10 8.36
CA VAL A 62 -12.81 -10.51 8.01
C VAL A 62 -13.72 -9.29 8.21
N VAL A 63 -14.25 -8.74 7.13
CA VAL A 63 -15.25 -7.67 7.20
C VAL A 63 -16.53 -8.30 7.75
N THR A 64 -16.91 -7.90 8.95
CA THR A 64 -18.12 -8.40 9.60
C THR A 64 -19.32 -7.52 9.26
N THR A 65 -20.53 -8.02 9.52
CA THR A 65 -21.75 -7.21 9.41
C THR A 65 -21.71 -5.99 10.35
N GLU A 66 -20.93 -6.06 11.44
CA GLU A 66 -20.70 -4.94 12.36
C GLU A 66 -19.83 -3.84 11.71
N ASP A 67 -18.75 -4.21 11.00
CA ASP A 67 -17.91 -3.27 10.23
C ASP A 67 -18.72 -2.52 9.16
N VAL A 68 -19.70 -3.19 8.54
CA VAL A 68 -20.61 -2.57 7.56
C VAL A 68 -21.58 -1.60 8.23
N ARG A 69 -22.09 -1.94 9.41
CA ARG A 69 -23.05 -1.11 10.15
C ARG A 69 -22.42 0.16 10.72
N SER A 70 -21.14 0.10 11.11
CA SER A 70 -20.42 1.28 11.61
C SER A 70 -20.11 2.34 10.54
N LEU A 71 -20.23 2.01 9.25
CA LEU A 71 -20.03 2.96 8.15
C LEU A 71 -21.30 3.74 7.77
N ASP A 72 -22.48 3.23 8.13
CA ASP A 72 -23.80 3.83 7.82
C ASP A 72 -24.17 4.96 8.80
N ASP A 73 -23.57 4.98 10.00
CA ASP A 73 -23.87 5.93 11.07
C ASP A 73 -23.09 7.28 10.96
N LEU A 74 -22.50 7.55 9.78
CA LEU A 74 -21.76 8.79 9.47
C LEU A 74 -22.54 9.71 8.51
N GLU A 75 -23.87 9.72 8.58
CA GLU A 75 -24.75 10.65 7.84
C GLU A 75 -25.36 11.75 8.72
#